data_AF-A0A7S0TJI3-F1
#
_entry.id   AF-A0A7S0TJI3-F1
#
_cell.length_a   1.000
_cell.length_b   1.000
_cell.length_c   1.000
_cell.angle_alpha   90.00
_cell.angle_beta   90.00
_cell.angle_gamma   90.00
#
_symmetry.space_group_name_H-M   'P 1'
#
loop_
_entity.id
_entity.type
_entity.pdbx_description
1 polymer ?
#
loop_
_entity_poly.entity_id
_entity_poly.type
_entity_poly.pdbx_seq_one_letter_code
_entity_poly.pdbx_strand_id
1 'polypeptide(L)'
;EMASSAVSVLVRISGDELALSLQGLFRGWCAGPLPKQIKGADGMAAMNLRHAGVLGLAALIGSHPYDVPEWMPSILVKLASHINEPMPVKQTVKNTFGEFWRTHQDAWTQHKDKFAEDELTALTDLLVSPTYFS
;
A
#
# COMPACT_ATOMS: atom_id res chain seq x y z
N GLU A 1 12.16 4.23 -2.46
CA GLU A 1 12.17 4.49 -3.92
C GLU A 1 12.73 3.30 -4.72
N MET A 2 14.05 3.16 -4.97
CA MET A 2 14.58 2.18 -5.95
C MET A 2 14.24 0.69 -5.70
N ALA A 3 14.16 0.25 -4.44
CA ALA A 3 13.82 -1.15 -4.13
C ALA A 3 12.36 -1.51 -4.46
N SER A 4 11.44 -0.54 -4.36
CA SER A 4 10.02 -0.72 -4.70
C SER A 4 9.86 -0.90 -6.22
N SER A 5 10.60 -0.14 -7.01
CA SER A 5 10.61 -0.27 -8.48
C SER A 5 11.12 -1.64 -8.95
N ALA A 6 12.13 -2.21 -8.29
CA ALA A 6 12.65 -3.54 -8.64
C ALA A 6 11.63 -4.67 -8.34
N VAL A 7 10.94 -4.60 -7.20
CA VAL A 7 9.87 -5.55 -6.86
C VAL A 7 8.71 -5.46 -7.85
N SER A 8 8.35 -4.25 -8.27
CA SER A 8 7.31 -4.03 -9.27
C SER A 8 7.61 -4.71 -10.61
N VAL A 9 8.86 -4.61 -11.08
CA VAL A 9 9.33 -5.28 -12.32
C VAL A 9 9.34 -6.80 -12.15
N LEU A 10 9.82 -7.31 -11.01
CA LEU A 10 9.89 -8.77 -10.77
C LEU A 10 8.50 -9.42 -10.70
N VAL A 11 7.51 -8.75 -10.10
CA VAL A 11 6.13 -9.24 -10.05
C VAL A 11 5.53 -9.29 -11.46
N ARG A 12 5.76 -8.27 -12.30
CA ARG A 12 5.29 -8.29 -13.69
C ARG A 12 5.89 -9.43 -14.53
N ILE A 13 7.11 -9.87 -14.20
CA ILE A 13 7.78 -10.97 -14.90
C ILE A 13 7.38 -12.35 -14.35
N SER A 14 7.12 -12.45 -13.04
CA SER A 14 6.93 -13.73 -12.34
C SER A 14 5.45 -14.11 -12.13
N GLY A 15 4.52 -13.20 -12.41
CA GLY A 15 3.08 -13.41 -12.23
C GLY A 15 2.59 -13.24 -10.78
N ASP A 16 1.31 -13.53 -10.56
CA ASP A 16 0.60 -13.29 -9.29
C ASP A 16 1.12 -14.13 -8.11
N GLU A 17 1.76 -15.28 -8.35
CA GLU A 17 2.25 -16.17 -7.29
C GLU A 17 3.30 -15.51 -6.39
N LEU A 18 4.17 -14.68 -6.97
CA LEU A 18 5.17 -13.93 -6.23
C LEU A 18 4.51 -12.79 -5.43
N ALA A 19 3.49 -12.12 -6.00
CA ALA A 19 2.75 -11.07 -5.31
C ALA A 19 2.05 -11.62 -4.06
N LEU A 20 1.38 -12.77 -4.19
CA LEU A 20 0.72 -13.47 -3.09
C LEU A 20 1.70 -13.90 -1.99
N SER A 21 2.87 -14.41 -2.38
CA SER A 21 3.92 -14.84 -1.44
C SER A 21 4.53 -13.65 -0.68
N LEU A 22 4.82 -12.55 -1.37
CA LEU A 22 5.40 -11.34 -0.78
C LEU A 22 4.41 -10.56 0.09
N GLN A 23 3.12 -10.60 -0.27
CA GLN A 23 2.06 -9.95 0.50
C GLN A 23 2.05 -10.41 1.97
N GLY A 24 2.20 -11.71 2.23
CA GLY A 24 2.25 -12.25 3.60
C GLY A 24 3.42 -11.70 4.41
N LEU A 25 4.60 -11.64 3.81
CA LEU A 25 5.81 -11.09 4.42
C LEU A 25 5.65 -9.61 4.77
N PHE A 26 5.23 -8.80 3.79
CA PHE A 26 5.09 -7.35 3.98
C PHE A 26 3.99 -7.00 4.97
N ARG A 27 2.88 -7.76 4.98
CA ARG A 27 1.84 -7.65 6.01
C ARG A 27 2.38 -7.94 7.41
N GLY A 28 3.25 -8.94 7.55
CA GLY A 28 3.93 -9.24 8.81
C GLY A 28 4.78 -8.07 9.28
N TRP A 29 5.59 -7.49 8.38
CA TRP A 29 6.47 -6.37 8.71
C TRP A 29 5.73 -5.10 9.11
N CYS A 30 4.60 -4.78 8.46
CA CYS A 30 3.79 -3.62 8.84
C CYS A 30 2.78 -3.92 9.97
N ALA A 31 2.70 -5.14 10.52
CA ALA A 31 1.81 -5.45 11.65
C ALA A 31 2.46 -5.29 13.03
N GLY A 32 3.80 -5.32 13.13
CA GLY A 32 4.52 -5.33 14.42
C GLY A 32 4.38 -4.05 15.24
N PRO A 33 4.18 -4.10 16.57
CA PRO A 33 3.78 -2.95 17.37
C PRO A 33 4.72 -1.75 17.24
N LEU A 34 4.16 -0.55 17.08
CA LEU A 34 4.93 0.69 17.18
C LEU A 34 4.98 1.17 18.63
N PRO A 35 6.16 1.47 19.17
CA PRO A 35 6.28 2.15 20.46
C PRO A 35 5.59 3.52 20.41
N LYS A 36 4.98 3.94 21.53
CA LYS A 36 4.37 5.28 21.67
C LYS A 36 5.38 6.41 21.45
N GLN A 37 6.66 6.15 21.70
CA GLN A 37 7.76 7.06 21.42
C GLN A 37 8.77 6.36 20.52
N ILE A 38 8.92 6.85 19.29
CA ILE A 38 9.94 6.38 18.36
C ILE A 38 11.23 7.10 18.72
N LYS A 39 11.92 6.59 19.73
CA LYS A 39 13.22 7.07 20.21
C LYS A 39 14.14 5.89 20.46
N GLY A 40 15.45 6.13 20.35
CA GLY A 40 16.46 5.09 20.48
C GLY A 40 16.50 4.12 19.31
N ALA A 41 17.45 3.20 19.34
CA ALA A 41 17.71 2.26 18.25
C ALA A 41 16.50 1.35 17.97
N ASP A 42 15.87 0.81 19.01
CA ASP A 42 14.76 -0.13 18.88
C ASP A 42 13.50 0.51 18.29
N GLY A 43 13.19 1.74 18.71
CA GLY A 43 12.06 2.50 18.17
C GLY A 43 12.26 2.82 16.68
N MET A 44 13.46 3.24 16.31
CA MET A 44 13.80 3.51 14.90
C MET A 44 13.81 2.23 14.07
N ALA A 45 14.30 1.11 14.60
CA ALA A 45 14.27 -0.19 13.92
C ALA A 45 12.83 -0.66 13.66
N ALA A 46 11.94 -0.53 14.65
CA ALA A 46 10.51 -0.85 14.50
C ALA A 46 9.83 0.03 13.44
N MET A 47 10.15 1.33 13.43
CA MET A 47 9.65 2.27 12.41
C MET A 47 10.16 1.90 11.01
N ASN A 48 11.45 1.60 10.87
CA ASN A 48 12.05 1.21 9.60
C ASN A 48 11.44 -0.09 9.06
N LEU A 49 11.24 -1.09 9.92
CA LEU A 49 10.61 -2.35 9.53
C LEU A 49 9.16 -2.14 9.07
N ARG A 50 8.41 -1.32 9.80
CA ARG A 50 7.04 -0.98 9.42
C ARG A 50 6.98 -0.26 8.08
N HIS A 51 7.84 0.73 7.88
CA HIS A 51 7.93 1.46 6.63
C HIS A 51 8.36 0.56 5.47
N ALA A 52 9.27 -0.38 5.69
CA ALA A 52 9.66 -1.38 4.68
C ALA A 52 8.47 -2.25 4.24
N GLY A 53 7.63 -2.69 5.18
CA GLY A 53 6.40 -3.42 4.87
C GLY A 53 5.43 -2.58 4.03
N VAL A 54 5.21 -1.31 4.41
CA VAL A 54 4.36 -0.38 3.66
C VAL A 54 4.89 -0.13 2.24
N LEU A 55 6.20 0.09 2.09
CA LEU A 55 6.85 0.24 0.78
C LEU A 55 6.70 -1.01 -0.09
N GLY A 56 6.81 -2.20 0.51
CA GLY A 56 6.60 -3.48 -0.18
C GLY A 56 5.16 -3.63 -0.69
N LEU A 57 4.17 -3.35 0.16
CA LEU A 57 2.76 -3.38 -0.25
C LEU A 57 2.45 -2.34 -1.34
N ALA A 58 3.02 -1.14 -1.23
CA ALA A 58 2.91 -0.11 -2.26
C ALA A 58 3.53 -0.55 -3.60
N ALA A 59 4.65 -1.26 -3.56
CA ALA A 59 5.29 -1.83 -4.76
C ALA A 59 4.39 -2.85 -5.46
N LEU A 60 3.68 -3.69 -4.69
CA LEU A 60 2.72 -4.66 -5.24
C LEU A 60 1.54 -3.97 -5.91
N ILE A 61 0.99 -2.91 -5.32
CA ILE A 61 -0.07 -2.14 -5.97
C ILE A 61 0.45 -1.50 -7.27
N GLY A 62 1.63 -0.85 -7.22
CA GLY A 62 2.23 -0.21 -8.38
C GLY A 62 2.67 -1.17 -9.49
N SER A 63 2.71 -2.49 -9.25
CA SER A 63 3.01 -3.47 -10.31
C SER A 63 1.83 -3.71 -11.25
N HIS A 64 0.62 -3.32 -10.87
CA HIS A 64 -0.60 -3.48 -11.68
C HIS A 64 -1.27 -2.13 -11.92
N PRO A 65 -0.71 -1.28 -12.80
CA PRO A 65 -1.43 -0.09 -13.26
C PRO A 65 -2.60 -0.52 -14.14
N TYR A 66 -3.75 0.13 -14.00
CA TYR A 66 -4.96 -0.12 -14.80
C TYR A 66 -5.65 -1.47 -14.58
N ASP A 67 -5.23 -2.24 -13.57
CA ASP A 67 -5.90 -3.49 -13.20
C ASP A 67 -5.87 -3.69 -11.68
N VAL A 68 -6.93 -4.32 -11.18
CA VAL A 68 -7.10 -4.66 -9.77
C VAL A 68 -7.21 -6.18 -9.67
N PRO A 69 -6.14 -6.91 -9.36
CA PRO A 69 -6.23 -8.35 -9.11
C PRO A 69 -6.93 -8.64 -7.78
N GLU A 70 -7.44 -9.86 -7.58
CA GLU A 70 -8.28 -10.24 -6.43
C GLU A 70 -7.62 -9.98 -5.06
N TRP A 71 -6.29 -10.01 -4.99
CA TRP A 71 -5.55 -9.77 -3.76
C TRP A 71 -5.37 -8.29 -3.41
N MET A 72 -5.53 -7.38 -4.39
CA MET A 72 -5.22 -5.96 -4.25
C MET A 72 -6.17 -5.21 -3.30
N PRO A 73 -7.51 -5.39 -3.35
CA PRO A 73 -8.45 -4.73 -2.43
C PRO A 73 -8.04 -4.87 -0.96
N SER A 74 -7.71 -6.11 -0.56
CA SER A 74 -7.27 -6.40 0.80
C SER A 74 -5.96 -5.67 1.17
N ILE A 75 -5.03 -5.49 0.22
CA ILE A 75 -3.79 -4.76 0.47
C ILE A 75 -4.06 -3.25 0.61
N LEU A 76 -4.94 -2.69 -0.22
CA LEU A 76 -5.34 -1.28 -0.13
C LEU A 76 -5.97 -0.99 1.24
N VAL A 77 -6.88 -1.82 1.72
CA VAL A 77 -7.47 -1.69 3.06
C VAL A 77 -6.39 -1.78 4.15
N LYS A 78 -5.43 -2.70 4.00
CA LYS A 78 -4.31 -2.79 4.95
C LYS A 78 -3.48 -1.49 4.96
N LEU A 79 -3.16 -0.92 3.80
CA LEU A 79 -2.44 0.35 3.71
C LEU A 79 -3.23 1.53 4.29
N ALA A 80 -4.54 1.56 4.08
CA ALA A 80 -5.42 2.59 4.63
C ALA A 80 -5.29 2.69 6.15
N SER A 81 -5.12 1.55 6.85
CA SER A 81 -4.93 1.53 8.31
C SER A 81 -3.65 2.24 8.79
N HIS A 82 -2.69 2.53 7.90
CA HIS A 82 -1.44 3.20 8.20
C HIS A 82 -1.44 4.70 7.87
N ILE A 83 -2.55 5.29 7.40
CA ILE A 83 -2.61 6.70 6.99
C ILE A 83 -2.32 7.69 8.14
N ASN A 84 -2.62 7.30 9.37
CA ASN A 84 -2.44 8.13 10.57
C ASN A 84 -1.10 7.91 11.28
N GLU A 85 -0.22 7.10 10.71
CA GLU A 85 1.11 6.88 11.26
C GLU A 85 2.02 8.10 11.08
N PRO A 86 3.08 8.23 11.90
CA PRO A 86 4.05 9.29 11.70
C PRO A 86 4.84 9.10 10.40
N MET A 87 5.50 10.18 9.97
CA MET A 87 6.44 10.14 8.85
C MET A 87 7.56 9.13 9.11
N PRO A 88 8.04 8.40 8.10
CA PRO A 88 7.72 8.53 6.66
C PRO A 88 6.51 7.71 6.17
N VAL A 89 5.88 6.88 7.02
CA VAL A 89 4.85 5.93 6.58
C VAL A 89 3.64 6.62 5.95
N LYS A 90 3.10 7.63 6.63
CA LYS A 90 1.92 8.36 6.15
C LYS A 90 2.09 8.93 4.74
N GLN A 91 3.26 9.46 4.41
CA GLN A 91 3.50 10.01 3.07
C GLN A 91 3.52 8.92 2.01
N THR A 92 4.15 7.77 2.29
CA THR A 92 4.12 6.64 1.35
C THR A 92 2.70 6.15 1.12
N VAL A 93 1.88 6.04 2.17
CA VAL A 93 0.47 5.66 2.02
C VAL A 93 -0.26 6.65 1.10
N LYS A 94 -0.17 7.95 1.40
CA LYS A 94 -0.79 9.00 0.56
C LYS A 94 -0.34 8.95 -0.90
N ASN A 95 0.96 8.85 -1.15
CA ASN A 95 1.52 8.77 -2.49
C ASN A 95 1.01 7.52 -3.23
N THR A 96 0.94 6.38 -2.54
CA THR A 96 0.44 5.12 -3.11
C THR A 96 -1.01 5.24 -3.52
N PHE A 97 -1.87 5.80 -2.66
CA PHE A 97 -3.29 6.01 -2.97
C PHE A 97 -3.51 7.01 -4.11
N GLY A 98 -2.73 8.09 -4.14
CA GLY A 98 -2.77 9.06 -5.24
C GLY A 98 -2.38 8.43 -6.57
N GLU A 99 -1.32 7.63 -6.60
CA GLU A 99 -0.85 6.94 -7.80
C GLU A 99 -1.82 5.85 -8.27
N PHE A 100 -2.39 5.09 -7.33
CA PHE A 100 -3.44 4.12 -7.60
C PHE A 100 -4.66 4.82 -8.24
N TRP A 101 -5.17 5.88 -7.62
CA TRP A 101 -6.32 6.62 -8.16
C TRP A 101 -6.01 7.19 -9.55
N ARG A 102 -4.83 7.81 -9.73
CA ARG A 102 -4.37 8.38 -11.00
C ARG A 102 -4.44 7.37 -12.14
N THR A 103 -4.11 6.11 -11.88
CA THR A 103 -4.04 5.03 -12.88
C THR A 103 -5.35 4.24 -13.03
N HIS A 104 -6.29 4.31 -12.09
CA HIS A 104 -7.52 3.50 -12.11
C HIS A 104 -8.81 4.30 -12.25
N GLN A 105 -8.77 5.63 -12.10
CA GLN A 105 -9.97 6.47 -12.09
C GLN A 105 -10.82 6.37 -13.36
N ASP A 106 -10.19 6.26 -14.54
CA ASP A 106 -10.88 6.24 -15.83
C ASP A 106 -11.81 5.01 -15.99
N ALA A 107 -11.41 3.88 -15.40
CA ALA A 107 -12.16 2.63 -15.40
C ALA A 107 -12.73 2.28 -14.02
N TRP A 108 -12.84 3.25 -13.11
CA TRP A 108 -13.21 3.01 -11.71
C TRP A 108 -14.59 2.35 -11.56
N THR A 109 -15.53 2.66 -12.44
CA THR A 109 -16.86 2.03 -12.45
C THR A 109 -16.83 0.53 -12.66
N GLN A 110 -15.78 -0.01 -13.29
CA GLN A 110 -15.57 -1.45 -13.44
C GLN A 110 -14.68 -1.99 -12.31
N HIS A 111 -13.64 -1.24 -11.94
CA HIS A 111 -12.73 -1.68 -10.86
C HIS A 111 -13.42 -1.77 -9.50
N LYS A 112 -14.39 -0.89 -9.20
CA LYS A 112 -15.14 -0.91 -7.94
C LYS A 112 -15.86 -2.23 -7.69
N ASP A 113 -16.24 -2.96 -8.74
CA ASP A 113 -16.96 -4.24 -8.63
C ASP A 113 -16.05 -5.38 -8.12
N LYS A 114 -14.73 -5.14 -8.10
CA LYS A 114 -13.73 -6.07 -7.54
C LYS A 114 -13.51 -5.89 -6.05
N PHE A 115 -14.17 -4.92 -5.41
CA PHE A 115 -14.07 -4.64 -3.98
C PHE A 115 -15.36 -5.06 -3.28
N ALA A 116 -15.24 -5.53 -2.04
CA ALA A 116 -16.40 -5.65 -1.16
C ALA A 116 -16.85 -4.27 -0.66
N GLU A 117 -18.11 -4.17 -0.23
CA GLU A 117 -18.72 -2.90 0.18
C GLU A 117 -18.04 -2.27 1.40
N ASP A 118 -17.61 -3.09 2.36
CA ASP A 118 -16.85 -2.68 3.53
C ASP A 118 -15.45 -2.19 3.16
N GLU A 119 -14.80 -2.84 2.19
CA GLU A 119 -13.52 -2.39 1.64
C GLU A 119 -13.65 -1.01 0.97
N LEU A 120 -14.65 -0.82 0.11
CA LEU A 120 -14.90 0.50 -0.52
C LEU A 120 -15.17 1.58 0.52
N THR A 121 -15.94 1.27 1.56
CA THR A 121 -16.23 2.21 2.66
C THR A 121 -14.95 2.65 3.35
N ALA A 122 -14.02 1.72 3.62
CA ALA A 122 -12.73 2.02 4.25
C ALA A 122 -11.80 2.87 3.35
N LEU A 123 -11.98 2.84 2.02
CA LEU A 123 -11.10 3.51 1.05
C LEU A 123 -11.65 4.83 0.53
N THR A 124 -12.95 5.11 0.70
CA THR A 124 -13.63 6.26 0.09
C THR A 124 -12.95 7.59 0.44
N ASP A 125 -12.60 7.80 1.71
CA ASP A 125 -11.94 9.05 2.14
C ASP A 125 -10.52 9.22 1.56
N LEU A 126 -9.86 8.13 1.16
CA LEU A 126 -8.49 8.13 0.66
C LEU A 126 -8.42 8.24 -0.87
N LEU A 127 -9.41 7.68 -1.58
CA LEU A 127 -9.44 7.64 -3.04
C LEU A 127 -9.98 8.94 -3.66
N VAL A 128 -10.86 9.65 -2.94
CA VAL A 128 -11.54 10.85 -3.45
C VAL A 128 -10.80 12.14 -3.04
N SER A 129 -9.79 12.03 -2.18
CA SER A 129 -9.02 13.18 -1.69
C SER A 129 -7.96 13.59 -2.73
N PRO A 130 -8.02 14.80 -3.31
CA PRO A 130 -7.05 15.22 -4.31
C PRO A 130 -5.65 15.30 -3.69
N THR A 131 -4.69 14.53 -4.23
CA THR A 131 -3.28 14.48 -3.80
C THR A 131 -2.48 15.75 -4.12
N TYR A 132 -3.14 16.89 -4.35
CA TYR A 132 -2.50 18.10 -4.89
C TYR A 132 -1.90 19.04 -3.84
N PHE A 133 -2.11 18.81 -2.54
CA PHE A 133 -1.53 19.67 -1.50
C PHE A 133 -1.10 18.85 -0.26
N SER A 134 0.17 18.48 -0.17
CA SER A 134 0.91 18.17 1.07
C SER A 134 2.40 18.23 0.80
#